data_AF-A0A7R9MS91-F1
#
_entry.id   AF-A0A7R9MS91-F1
#
_cell.length_a   1.000
_cell.length_b   1.000
_cell.length_c   1.000
_cell.angle_alpha   90.00
_cell.angle_beta   90.00
_cell.angle_gamma   90.00
#
_symmetry.space_group_name_H-M   'P 1'
#
loop_
_entity.id
_entity.type
_entity.pdbx_description
1 polymer ?
#
loop_
_entity_poly.entity_id
_entity_poly.type
_entity_poly.pdbx_seq_one_letter_code
_entity_poly.pdbx_strand_id
1 'polypeptide(L)'
;MGASGAGKTSLLNVLTGRNLSKLGVQGQVLVNGQVVTAAQIASISSYIQQHDMFHAMLTVREHLIFQALLRMDRNMSRREKIDSVDHVIQ
;
A
#
# COMPACT_ATOMS: atom_id res chain seq x y z
N MET A 1 17.22 3.97 -12.66
CA MET A 1 15.87 4.42 -13.07
C MET A 1 15.68 4.13 -14.55
N GLY A 2 14.60 3.45 -14.96
CA GLY A 2 14.31 3.20 -16.38
C GLY A 2 13.50 4.34 -17.02
N ALA A 3 13.56 4.48 -18.35
CA ALA A 3 12.81 5.47 -19.11
C ALA A 3 11.28 5.36 -18.92
N SER A 4 10.53 6.42 -19.24
CA SER A 4 9.05 6.33 -19.27
C SER A 4 8.61 5.20 -20.21
N GLY A 5 7.59 4.44 -19.82
CA GLY A 5 7.16 3.26 -20.59
C GLY A 5 7.97 1.98 -20.40
N ALA A 6 9.09 1.99 -19.65
CA ALA A 6 9.90 0.80 -19.39
C ALA A 6 9.23 -0.28 -18.50
N GLY A 7 7.92 -0.22 -18.28
CA GLY A 7 7.17 -1.24 -17.53
C GLY A 7 7.27 -1.16 -16.00
N LYS A 8 7.81 -0.08 -15.41
CA LYS A 8 7.97 0.07 -13.95
C LYS A 8 6.64 -0.11 -13.19
N THR A 9 5.60 0.60 -13.62
CA THR A 9 4.27 0.50 -13.01
C THR A 9 3.66 -0.88 -13.25
N SER A 10 3.86 -1.45 -14.44
CA SER A 10 3.40 -2.81 -14.77
C SER A 10 4.06 -3.86 -13.88
N LEU A 11 5.35 -3.74 -13.61
CA LEU A 11 6.09 -4.64 -12.70
C LEU A 11 5.55 -4.55 -11.27
N LEU A 12 5.35 -3.33 -10.74
CA LEU A 12 4.77 -3.16 -9.39
C LEU A 12 3.32 -3.69 -9.31
N ASN A 13 2.54 -3.54 -10.38
CA ASN A 13 1.21 -4.12 -10.47
C ASN A 13 1.24 -5.66 -10.42
N VAL A 14 2.18 -6.29 -11.14
CA VAL A 14 2.39 -7.74 -11.08
C VAL A 14 2.79 -8.19 -9.67
N LEU A 15 3.76 -7.52 -9.06
CA LEU A 15 4.23 -7.84 -7.71
C LEU A 15 3.15 -7.64 -6.64
N THR A 16 2.22 -6.70 -6.83
CA THR A 16 1.16 -6.41 -5.85
C THR A 16 -0.17 -7.08 -6.18
N GLY A 17 -0.23 -7.84 -7.27
CA GLY A 17 -1.44 -8.51 -7.73
C GLY A 17 -2.57 -7.57 -8.17
N ARG A 18 -2.24 -6.35 -8.62
CA ARG A 18 -3.22 -5.30 -9.00
C ARG A 18 -3.25 -5.10 -10.51
N ASN A 19 -4.41 -4.68 -11.04
CA ASN A 19 -4.59 -4.29 -12.45
C ASN A 19 -4.09 -5.32 -13.48
N LEU A 20 -4.23 -6.62 -13.18
CA LEU A 20 -3.68 -7.71 -14.00
C LEU A 20 -4.53 -8.06 -15.22
N SER A 21 -5.77 -7.57 -15.32
CA SER A 21 -6.72 -7.97 -16.37
C SER A 21 -6.26 -7.69 -17.81
N LYS A 22 -5.29 -6.78 -17.99
CA LYS A 22 -4.70 -6.43 -19.29
C LYS A 22 -3.28 -6.98 -19.49
N LEU A 23 -2.78 -7.83 -18.58
CA LEU A 23 -1.42 -8.32 -18.56
C LEU A 23 -1.39 -9.85 -18.62
N GLY A 24 -0.61 -10.40 -19.56
CA GLY A 24 -0.19 -11.80 -19.49
C GLY A 24 0.92 -11.95 -18.46
N VAL A 25 0.64 -12.65 -17.35
CA VAL A 25 1.60 -12.85 -16.26
C VAL A 25 2.05 -14.30 -16.23
N GLN A 26 3.36 -14.52 -16.21
CA GLN A 26 3.97 -15.85 -16.04
C GLN A 26 5.05 -15.78 -14.95
N GLY A 27 5.26 -16.90 -14.25
CA GLY A 27 6.21 -17.00 -13.13
C GLY A 27 5.53 -16.99 -11.77
N GLN A 28 6.34 -16.88 -10.72
CA GLN A 28 5.89 -16.89 -9.31
C GLN A 28 6.50 -15.70 -8.57
N VAL A 29 5.74 -15.12 -7.64
CA VAL A 29 6.24 -14.10 -6.72
C VAL A 29 6.58 -14.77 -5.41
N LEU A 30 7.81 -14.58 -4.95
CA LEU A 30 8.30 -15.14 -3.69
C LEU A 30 8.62 -14.00 -2.72
N VAL A 31 8.26 -14.19 -1.45
CA VAL A 31 8.70 -13.34 -0.33
C VAL A 31 9.40 -14.26 0.66
N ASN A 32 10.66 -13.96 0.98
CA ASN A 32 11.50 -14.79 1.86
C ASN A 32 11.57 -16.27 1.42
N GLY A 33 11.66 -16.50 0.11
CA GLY A 33 11.73 -17.86 -0.46
C GLY A 33 10.42 -18.62 -0.51
N GLN A 34 9.31 -18.03 -0.04
CA GLN A 34 7.98 -18.65 -0.06
C GLN A 34 7.11 -18.03 -1.15
N VAL A 35 6.40 -18.86 -1.89
CA VAL A 35 5.44 -18.40 -2.90
C VAL A 35 4.28 -17.71 -2.20
N VAL A 36 3.96 -16.49 -2.65
CA VAL A 36 2.90 -15.67 -2.07
C VAL A 36 1.80 -15.39 -3.08
N THR A 37 0.57 -15.39 -2.59
CA THR A 37 -0.61 -14.94 -3.33
C THR A 37 -0.75 -13.42 -3.26
N ALA A 38 -1.53 -12.84 -4.19
CA ALA A 38 -1.87 -11.42 -4.16
C ALA A 38 -2.48 -10.98 -2.82
N ALA A 39 -3.31 -11.84 -2.21
CA ALA A 39 -3.93 -11.58 -0.91
C ALA A 39 -2.90 -11.52 0.23
N GLN A 40 -1.93 -12.44 0.24
CA GLN A 40 -0.84 -12.43 1.23
C GLN A 40 0.07 -11.21 1.07
N ILE A 41 0.39 -10.82 -0.16
CA ILE A 41 1.16 -9.59 -0.42
C ILE A 41 0.39 -8.37 0.10
N ALA A 42 -0.92 -8.29 -0.16
CA ALA A 42 -1.75 -7.19 0.32
C ALA A 42 -1.87 -7.13 1.86
N SER A 43 -1.71 -8.25 2.57
CA SER A 43 -1.77 -8.28 4.03
C SER A 43 -0.45 -7.89 4.71
N ILE A 44 0.68 -8.08 4.03
CA ILE A 44 2.03 -7.84 4.61
C ILE A 44 2.73 -6.60 4.04
N SER A 45 2.17 -5.98 3.00
CA SER A 45 2.77 -4.84 2.32
C SER A 45 1.74 -3.75 2.06
N SER A 46 2.24 -2.55 1.75
CA SER A 46 1.42 -1.42 1.31
C SER A 46 1.95 -0.88 -0.01
N TYR A 47 1.05 -0.67 -0.97
CA TYR A 47 1.37 -0.11 -2.27
C TYR A 47 0.64 1.23 -2.47
N ILE A 48 1.42 2.29 -2.66
CA ILE A 48 0.97 3.64 -2.97
C ILE A 48 0.93 3.80 -4.50
N GLN A 49 -0.22 4.21 -5.02
CA GLN A 49 -0.42 4.39 -6.46
C GLN A 49 0.16 5.73 -6.94
N GLN A 50 0.38 5.86 -8.26
CA GLN A 50 0.85 7.12 -8.85
C GLN A 50 -0.20 8.25 -8.77
N HIS A 51 -1.48 7.89 -8.69
CA HIS A 51 -2.57 8.82 -8.49
C HIS A 51 -3.01 8.78 -7.04
N ASP A 52 -2.99 9.94 -6.40
CA ASP A 52 -3.45 10.09 -5.04
C ASP A 52 -4.98 10.05 -4.98
N MET A 53 -5.50 9.44 -3.91
CA MET A 53 -6.93 9.41 -3.62
C MET A 53 -7.19 10.06 -2.27
N PHE A 54 -7.12 11.39 -2.23
CA PHE A 54 -7.44 12.18 -1.05
C PHE A 54 -8.92 12.61 -1.05
N HIS A 55 -9.50 12.71 0.14
CA HIS A 55 -10.81 13.34 0.31
C HIS A 55 -10.59 14.83 0.51
N ALA A 56 -11.11 15.65 -0.41
CA ALA A 56 -10.86 17.10 -0.43
C ALA A 56 -11.33 17.85 0.83
N MET A 57 -12.20 17.24 1.63
CA MET A 57 -12.77 17.83 2.86
C MET A 57 -11.96 17.52 4.12
N LEU A 58 -10.90 16.71 4.04
CA LEU A 58 -10.07 16.34 5.18
C LEU A 58 -8.73 17.08 5.15
N THR A 59 -8.30 17.58 6.30
CA THR A 59 -6.92 18.01 6.51
C THR A 59 -5.95 16.81 6.47
N VAL A 60 -4.66 17.08 6.29
CA VAL A 60 -3.60 16.05 6.30
C VAL A 60 -3.68 15.20 7.58
N ARG A 61 -3.80 15.85 8.74
CA ARG A 61 -3.87 15.17 10.03
C ARG A 61 -5.12 14.31 10.15
N GLU A 62 -6.28 14.81 9.73
CA GLU A 62 -7.54 14.04 9.76
C GLU A 62 -7.47 12.82 8.84
N HIS A 63 -6.90 12.97 7.64
CA HIS A 63 -6.71 11.86 6.72
C HIS A 63 -5.83 10.76 7.32
N LEU A 64 -4.71 11.13 7.94
CA LEU A 64 -3.80 10.18 8.58
C LEU A 64 -4.42 9.51 9.81
N ILE A 65 -5.16 10.25 10.65
CA ILE A 65 -5.91 9.66 11.78
C ILE A 65 -6.94 8.65 11.27
N PHE A 66 -7.70 8.99 10.22
CA PHE A 66 -8.69 8.07 9.64
C PHE A 66 -8.02 6.78 9.15
N GLN A 67 -6.90 6.88 8.43
CA GLN A 67 -6.13 5.72 7.96
C GLN A 67 -5.56 4.89 9.12
N ALA A 68 -4.99 5.54 10.15
CA ALA A 68 -4.44 4.88 11.32
C ALA A 68 -5.50 4.09 12.09
N LEU A 69 -6.68 4.68 12.29
CA LEU A 69 -7.80 4.02 12.97
C LEU A 69 -8.29 2.76 12.22
N LEU A 70 -8.32 2.80 10.89
CA LEU A 70 -8.78 1.68 10.06
C LEU A 70 -7.75 0.56 9.88
N ARG A 71 -6.46 0.90 9.81
CA ARG A 71 -5.43 -0.03 9.34
C ARG A 71 -4.47 -0.52 10.42
N MET A 72 -4.31 0.21 11.52
CA MET A 72 -3.45 -0.22 12.62
C MET A 72 -4.14 -1.29 13.48
N ASP A 73 -3.33 -2.10 14.16
CA ASP A 73 -3.78 -3.22 15.00
C ASP A 73 -4.96 -2.80 15.91
N ARG A 74 -5.94 -3.69 16.05
CA ARG A 74 -7.10 -3.52 16.93
C ARG A 74 -6.70 -3.49 18.40
N ASN A 75 -5.55 -4.07 18.75
CA ASN A 75 -5.02 -4.07 20.11
C ASN A 75 -4.38 -2.73 20.51
N MET A 76 -4.03 -1.87 19.54
CA MET A 76 -3.52 -0.53 19.83
C MET A 76 -4.66 0.39 20.29
N SER A 77 -4.44 1.11 21.38
CA SER A 77 -5.36 2.13 21.87
C SER A 77 -5.49 3.28 20.87
N ARG A 78 -6.63 3.99 20.94
CA ARG A 78 -6.85 5.19 20.11
C ARG A 78 -5.75 6.24 20.31
N ARG A 79 -5.21 6.35 21.53
CA ARG A 79 -4.15 7.29 21.84
C ARG A 79 -2.85 6.91 21.12
N GLU A 80 -2.42 5.66 21.23
CA GLU A 80 -1.20 5.17 20.54
C GLU A 80 -1.28 5.34 19.02
N LYS A 81 -2.48 5.13 18.43
CA LYS A 81 -2.71 5.38 17.00
C LYS A 81 -2.56 6.85 16.63
N ILE A 82 -3.06 7.77 17.46
CA ILE A 82 -2.94 9.23 17.24
C ILE A 82 -1.49 9.67 17.45
N ASP A 83 -0.82 9.19 18.50
CA ASP A 83 0.59 9.50 18.78
C ASP A 83 1.49 9.05 17.61
N SER A 84 1.18 7.90 16.99
CA SER A 84 1.87 7.44 15.77
C SER A 84 1.66 8.38 14.58
N VAL A 85 0.46 8.96 14.42
CA VAL A 85 0.19 9.95 13.37
C VAL A 85 0.97 11.24 13.63
N ASP A 86 0.97 11.71 14.87
CA ASP A 86 1.70 12.92 15.24
C ASP A 86 3.22 12.74 15.05
N HIS A 87 3.75 11.53 15.26
CA HIS A 87 5.14 11.21 14.93
C HIS A 87 5.45 11.23 13.43
N VAL A 88 4.53 10.80 12.57
CA VAL A 88 4.73 10.77 11.10
C VAL A 88 4.62 12.17 10.48
N ILE A 89 3.93 13.11 11.12
CA ILE A 89 3.75 14.48 10.64
C ILE A 89 4.96 15.37 10.94
N GLN A 90 5.80 15.00 11.92
CA GLN A 90 7.04 15.72 12.25
C GLN A 90 8.14 15.48 11.22
#